data_AF-A0AAV8WTR8-F1
#
_entry.id   AF-A0AAV8WTR8-F1
#
_cell.length_a   1.000
_cell.length_b   1.000
_cell.length_c   1.000
_cell.angle_alpha   90.00
_cell.angle_beta   90.00
_cell.angle_gamma   90.00
#
_symmetry.space_group_name_H-M   'P 1'
#
loop_
_entity.id
_entity.type
_entity.pdbx_description
1 polymer ?
#
loop_
_entity_poly.entity_id
_entity_poly.type
_entity_poly.pdbx_seq_one_letter_code
_entity_poly.pdbx_strand_id
1 'polypeptide(L)'
;MTMDFVSSYGYPIELHANIPTEDGYLLDMFRIPHGKLNDDVLERPRPVIFLMHGLLGSAENWVISGPEKGLAFLLADRGYDVWMGNARGSIHSRKHVLLHPHSREFWQFR
;
A
#
# COMPACT_ATOMS: atom_id res chain seq x y z
N MET A 1 11.80 -2.21 3.33
CA MET A 1 11.93 -0.74 3.21
C MET A 1 10.65 -0.03 3.65
N THR A 2 9.53 -0.11 2.91
CA THR A 2 8.28 0.59 3.28
C THR A 2 7.73 0.14 4.64
N MET A 3 7.68 -1.18 4.89
CA MET A 3 7.28 -1.74 6.19
C MET A 3 8.16 -1.22 7.32
N ASP A 4 9.48 -1.41 7.20
CA ASP A 4 10.45 -1.01 8.23
C ASP A 4 10.40 0.49 8.52
N PHE A 5 10.25 1.32 7.47
CA PHE A 5 10.15 2.77 7.59
C PHE A 5 8.89 3.18 8.37
N VAL A 6 7.72 2.67 7.99
CA VAL A 6 6.45 2.98 8.68
C VAL A 6 6.46 2.45 10.12
N SER A 7 6.91 1.22 10.32
CA SER A 7 7.03 0.62 11.65
C SER A 7 8.02 1.37 12.55
N SER A 8 9.11 1.93 12.01
CA SER A 8 10.07 2.72 12.79
C SER A 8 9.49 4.00 13.38
N TYR A 9 8.39 4.51 12.82
CA TYR A 9 7.63 5.63 13.39
C TYR A 9 6.53 5.18 14.38
N GLY A 10 6.44 3.89 14.67
CA GLY A 10 5.48 3.31 15.63
C GLY A 10 4.08 3.08 15.07
N TYR A 11 3.90 3.12 13.75
CA TYR A 11 2.60 2.81 13.15
C TYR A 11 2.46 1.30 12.88
N PRO A 12 1.28 0.72 13.09
CA PRO A 12 0.99 -0.61 12.57
C PRO A 12 1.01 -0.56 11.04
N ILE A 13 1.55 -1.59 10.42
CA ILE A 13 1.50 -1.73 8.96
C ILE A 13 1.36 -3.21 8.59
N GLU A 14 0.47 -3.47 7.65
CA GLU A 14 0.23 -4.78 7.07
C GLU A 14 0.67 -4.77 5.61
N LEU A 15 1.25 -5.89 5.16
CA LEU A 15 1.49 -6.18 3.76
C LEU A 15 0.48 -7.23 3.30
N HIS A 16 -0.40 -6.85 2.38
CA HIS A 16 -1.32 -7.73 1.68
C HIS A 16 -0.68 -8.10 0.34
N ALA A 17 0.09 -9.20 0.32
CA ALA A 17 0.88 -9.61 -0.83
C ALA A 17 0.14 -10.57 -1.77
N ASN A 18 0.55 -10.56 -3.04
CA ASN A 18 0.12 -11.49 -4.08
C ASN A 18 -1.39 -11.53 -4.34
N ILE A 19 -2.06 -10.37 -4.29
CA ILE A 19 -3.48 -10.25 -4.60
C ILE A 19 -3.69 -10.44 -6.12
N PRO A 20 -4.43 -11.46 -6.56
CA PRO A 20 -4.58 -11.76 -7.98
C PRO A 20 -5.54 -10.79 -8.66
N THR A 21 -5.16 -10.34 -9.84
CA THR A 21 -6.02 -9.67 -10.81
C THR A 21 -6.60 -10.70 -11.79
N GLU A 22 -7.69 -10.35 -12.47
CA GLU A 22 -8.37 -11.23 -13.43
C GLU A 22 -7.44 -11.72 -14.55
N ASP A 23 -6.53 -10.86 -15.01
CA ASP A 23 -5.56 -11.18 -16.05
C ASP A 23 -4.23 -11.73 -15.52
N GLY A 24 -4.14 -11.99 -14.21
CA GLY A 24 -3.08 -12.81 -13.63
C GLY A 24 -1.89 -12.06 -13.03
N TYR A 25 -1.88 -10.72 -13.02
CA TYR A 25 -0.91 -9.96 -12.23
C TYR A 25 -1.19 -10.13 -10.74
N LEU A 26 -0.11 -10.13 -9.95
CA LEU A 26 -0.15 -10.27 -8.50
C LEU A 26 0.27 -8.93 -7.88
N LEU A 27 -0.64 -8.31 -7.15
CA LEU A 27 -0.45 -6.99 -6.54
C LEU A 27 -0.10 -7.12 -5.06
N ASP A 28 0.79 -6.24 -4.61
CA ASP A 28 1.14 -6.09 -3.21
C ASP A 28 0.62 -4.74 -2.72
N MET A 29 -0.18 -4.72 -1.65
CA MET A 29 -0.73 -3.50 -1.05
C MET A 29 -0.28 -3.34 0.39
N PHE A 30 -0.07 -2.09 0.81
CA PHE A 30 0.22 -1.78 2.20
C PHE A 30 -1.01 -1.21 2.89
N ARG A 31 -1.17 -1.49 4.18
CA ARG A 31 -2.28 -0.96 4.97
C ARG A 31 -1.79 -0.46 6.32
N ILE A 32 -2.18 0.75 6.69
CA ILE A 32 -2.04 1.30 8.04
C ILE A 32 -3.44 1.27 8.67
N PRO A 33 -3.76 0.26 9.50
CA PRO A 33 -5.13 0.05 9.97
C PRO A 33 -5.59 1.13 10.98
N HIS A 34 -4.65 1.77 11.68
CA HIS A 34 -4.92 2.86 12.62
C HIS A 34 -3.66 3.70 12.89
N GLY A 35 -3.86 4.90 13.43
CA GLY A 35 -2.78 5.76 13.92
C GLY A 35 -2.04 5.15 15.12
N LYS A 36 -0.82 5.62 15.37
CA LYS A 36 0.10 5.05 16.39
C LYS A 36 -0.39 5.18 17.84
N LEU A 37 -1.27 6.16 18.13
CA LEU A 37 -1.87 6.36 19.45
C LEU A 37 -3.34 5.91 19.52
N ASN A 38 -3.90 5.42 18.41
CA ASN A 38 -5.30 5.05 18.27
C ASN A 38 -5.45 3.53 18.24
N ASP A 39 -4.87 2.81 19.21
CA ASP A 39 -4.92 1.33 19.28
C ASP A 39 -6.30 0.81 19.67
N ASP A 40 -7.19 1.70 20.11
CA ASP A 40 -8.47 1.39 20.68
C ASP A 40 -9.35 0.59 19.71
N VAL A 41 -10.01 -0.44 20.25
CA VAL A 41 -11.10 -1.13 19.58
C VAL A 41 -12.28 -0.15 19.51
N LEU A 42 -12.44 0.49 18.36
CA LEU A 42 -13.58 1.38 18.13
C LEU A 42 -14.89 0.58 18.14
N GLU A 43 -15.94 1.19 18.69
CA GLU A 43 -17.31 0.64 18.64
C GLU A 43 -17.82 0.47 17.20
N ARG A 44 -17.17 1.12 16.22
CA ARG A 44 -17.52 1.10 14.81
C ARG A 44 -16.27 0.93 13.95
N PRO A 45 -16.36 0.25 12.79
CA PRO A 45 -15.24 0.14 11.86
C PRO A 45 -14.73 1.52 11.42
N ARG A 46 -13.41 1.66 11.32
CA ARG A 46 -12.76 2.86 10.77
C ARG A 46 -13.16 3.02 9.29
N PRO A 47 -13.49 4.24 8.83
CA PRO A 47 -13.74 4.48 7.41
C PRO A 47 -12.47 4.21 6.60
N VAL A 48 -12.63 3.51 5.48
CA VAL A 48 -11.51 3.12 4.60
C VAL A 48 -11.17 4.26 3.64
N ILE A 49 -9.88 4.55 3.49
CA ILE A 49 -9.34 5.38 2.41
C ILE A 49 -8.36 4.56 1.59
N PHE A 50 -8.50 4.60 0.27
CA PHE A 50 -7.56 4.00 -0.67
C PHE A 50 -6.74 5.08 -1.38
N LEU A 51 -5.42 5.01 -1.24
CA LEU A 51 -4.46 5.92 -1.85
C LEU A 51 -3.75 5.24 -3.02
N MET A 52 -3.93 5.78 -4.23
CA MET A 52 -3.32 5.24 -5.44
C MET A 52 -2.27 6.20 -6.01
N HIS A 53 -1.02 5.74 -6.09
CA HIS A 53 0.08 6.54 -6.63
C HIS A 53 -0.12 6.92 -8.11
N GLY A 54 0.60 7.97 -8.54
CA GLY A 54 0.62 8.42 -9.94
C GLY A 54 1.63 7.68 -10.82
N LEU A 55 1.93 8.26 -11.99
CA LEU A 55 2.88 7.73 -12.96
C LEU A 55 4.26 7.48 -12.35
N LEU A 56 4.83 6.29 -12.58
CA LEU A 56 6.14 5.85 -12.08
C LEU A 56 6.30 5.89 -10.54
N GLY A 57 5.18 5.95 -9.80
CA GLY A 57 5.16 5.93 -8.35
C GLY A 57 5.02 4.53 -7.73
N SER A 58 4.90 4.53 -6.41
CA SER A 58 4.59 3.37 -5.56
C SER A 58 3.89 3.86 -4.29
N ALA A 59 3.46 2.94 -3.43
CA ALA A 59 2.85 3.26 -2.13
C ALA A 59 3.71 4.20 -1.25
N GLU A 60 5.04 4.20 -1.42
CA GLU A 60 5.99 5.06 -0.73
C GLU A 60 5.66 6.54 -0.84
N ASN A 61 5.02 6.98 -1.92
CA ASN A 61 4.64 8.37 -2.14
C ASN A 61 3.79 8.93 -0.98
N TRP A 62 3.06 8.08 -0.26
CA TRP A 62 2.16 8.48 0.81
C TRP A 62 2.81 8.53 2.20
N VAL A 63 4.03 7.99 2.34
CA VAL A 63 4.72 7.87 3.63
C VAL A 63 6.10 8.53 3.62
N ILE A 64 6.74 8.72 2.47
CA ILE A 64 8.15 9.15 2.37
C ILE A 64 8.46 10.49 3.06
N SER A 65 7.48 11.37 3.22
CA SER A 65 7.63 12.64 3.92
C SER A 65 7.55 12.55 5.46
N GLY A 66 7.49 11.33 6.01
CA GLY A 66 7.41 11.09 7.46
C GLY A 66 6.05 11.40 8.08
N PRO A 67 5.85 11.13 9.38
CA PRO A 67 4.53 11.17 10.02
C PRO A 67 3.90 12.57 10.12
N GLU A 68 4.69 13.65 10.06
CA GLU A 68 4.17 15.02 10.11
C GLU A 68 3.53 15.50 8.81
N LYS A 69 3.90 14.89 7.67
CA LYS A 69 3.52 15.38 6.32
C LYS A 69 3.02 14.29 5.38
N GLY A 70 3.38 13.04 5.61
CA GLY A 70 2.95 11.90 4.81
C GLY A 70 1.45 11.69 4.96
N LEU A 71 0.72 11.75 3.84
CA LEU A 71 -0.74 11.71 3.84
C LEU A 71 -1.30 10.45 4.51
N ALA A 72 -0.65 9.29 4.33
CA ALA A 72 -1.11 8.05 4.95
C ALA A 72 -1.06 8.11 6.49
N PHE A 73 -0.02 8.72 7.05
CA PHE A 73 0.11 8.92 8.49
C PHE A 73 -0.95 9.89 9.02
N LEU A 74 -1.11 11.04 8.35
CA LEU A 74 -2.07 12.07 8.75
C LEU A 74 -3.52 11.58 8.74
N LEU A 75 -3.85 10.64 7.84
CA LEU A 75 -5.14 9.99 7.76
C LEU A 75 -5.31 8.91 8.84
N ALA A 76 -4.30 8.05 9.05
CA ALA A 76 -4.35 7.03 10.09
C ALA A 76 -4.53 7.65 11.50
N ASP A 77 -3.81 8.73 11.79
CA ASP A 77 -3.95 9.50 13.05
C ASP A 77 -5.32 10.17 13.19
N ARG A 78 -6.02 10.43 12.08
CA ARG A 78 -7.40 10.94 12.06
C ARG A 78 -8.46 9.84 12.14
N GLY A 79 -8.06 8.58 12.37
CA GLY A 79 -8.98 7.46 12.60
C GLY A 79 -9.45 6.75 11.33
N TYR A 80 -8.77 6.95 10.19
CA TYR A 80 -9.04 6.19 8.97
C TYR A 80 -8.26 4.88 8.92
N ASP A 81 -8.84 3.88 8.26
CA ASP A 81 -8.13 2.67 7.82
C ASP A 81 -7.55 2.93 6.43
N VAL A 82 -6.22 3.06 6.34
CA VAL A 82 -5.56 3.58 5.15
C VAL A 82 -4.92 2.45 4.35
N TRP A 83 -5.39 2.28 3.11
CA TRP A 83 -4.83 1.35 2.14
C TRP A 83 -4.01 2.11 1.10
N MET A 84 -2.85 1.58 0.75
CA MET A 84 -1.94 2.14 -0.23
C MET A 84 -1.71 1.11 -1.33
N GLY A 85 -2.29 1.40 -2.49
CA GLY A 85 -2.23 0.52 -3.65
C GLY A 85 -0.91 0.60 -4.40
N ASN A 86 -0.59 -0.45 -5.14
CA ASN A 86 0.49 -0.47 -6.11
C ASN A 86 -0.04 -0.95 -7.46
N ALA A 87 0.20 -0.17 -8.51
CA ALA A 87 -0.14 -0.58 -9.87
C ALA A 87 0.79 -1.69 -10.35
N ARG A 88 0.26 -2.60 -11.19
CA ARG A 88 1.05 -3.61 -11.89
C ARG A 88 2.29 -3.01 -12.55
N GLY A 89 3.42 -3.71 -12.45
CA GLY A 89 4.70 -3.26 -12.97
C GLY A 89 5.47 -2.29 -12.07
N SER A 90 4.86 -1.75 -11.01
CA SER A 90 5.59 -1.01 -9.97
C SER A 90 6.54 -1.93 -9.20
N ILE A 91 7.45 -1.35 -8.42
CA ILE A 91 8.48 -2.09 -7.67
C ILE A 91 7.89 -3.19 -6.75
N HIS A 92 6.68 -3.00 -6.22
CA HIS A 92 6.02 -3.98 -5.34
C HIS A 92 5.13 -4.96 -6.10
N SER A 93 4.64 -4.58 -7.28
CA SER A 93 3.63 -5.35 -8.03
C SER A 93 4.15 -5.80 -9.40
N ARG A 94 5.40 -6.25 -9.45
CA ARG A 94 6.06 -6.78 -10.65
C ARG A 94 6.06 -8.31 -10.70
N LYS A 95 4.89 -8.91 -10.53
CA LYS A 95 4.67 -10.36 -10.45
C LYS A 95 3.44 -10.76 -11.26
N HIS A 96 3.45 -11.97 -11.81
CA HIS A 96 2.32 -12.55 -12.54
C HIS A 96 2.32 -14.06 -12.33
N VAL A 97 1.15 -14.69 -12.37
CA VAL A 97 0.99 -16.14 -12.19
C VAL A 97 1.69 -17.01 -13.25
N LEU A 98 2.08 -16.45 -14.39
CA LEU A 98 2.58 -17.20 -15.56
C LEU A 98 3.72 -16.45 -16.26
N LEU A 99 3.59 -15.13 -16.42
CA LEU A 99 4.54 -14.32 -17.20
C LEU A 99 5.72 -13.85 -16.36
N HIS A 100 6.93 -13.86 -16.94
CA HIS A 100 8.12 -13.33 -16.30
C HIS A 100 8.30 -11.83 -16.63
N PRO A 101 8.72 -10.96 -15.70
CA PRO A 101 8.93 -9.52 -15.97
C PRO A 101 9.94 -9.16 -17.06
N HIS A 102 10.71 -10.12 -17.59
CA HIS A 102 11.62 -9.92 -18.73
C HIS A 102 10.96 -10.22 -20.08
N SER A 103 9.77 -10.82 -20.08
CA SER A 103 9.02 -11.08 -21.31
C SER A 103 8.27 -9.82 -21.75
N ARG A 104 8.07 -9.65 -23.05
CA ARG A 104 7.33 -8.51 -23.60
C ARG A 104 5.85 -8.56 -23.19
N GLU A 105 5.30 -9.76 -23.14
CA GLU A 105 3.90 -10.05 -22.83
C GLU A 105 3.54 -9.58 -21.41
N PHE A 106 4.49 -9.68 -20.46
CA PHE A 106 4.30 -9.15 -19.11
C PHE A 106 3.99 -7.65 -19.10
N TRP A 107 4.43 -6.88 -20.09
CA TRP A 107 4.23 -5.43 -20.14
C TRP A 107 3.07 -5.01 -21.05
N GLN A 108 2.34 -5.98 -21.62
CA GLN A 108 1.16 -5.75 -22.45
C GLN A 108 -0.10 -5.88 -21.62
N PHE A 109 -0.32 -4.92 -20.71
CA PHE A 109 -1.51 -4.88 -19.85
C PHE A 109 -2.79 -4.86 -20.70
N ARG A 110 -3.81 -5.61 -20.26
CA ARG A 110 -5.13 -5.67 -20.89
C ARG A 110 -6.14 -4.75 -20.21
#